data_AF-A0A950S6I7-F1
#
_entry.id   AF-A0A950S6I7-F1
#
_cell.length_a   1.000
_cell.length_b   1.000
_cell.length_c   1.000
_cell.angle_alpha   90.00
_cell.angle_beta   90.00
_cell.angle_gamma   90.00
#
_symmetry.space_group_name_H-M   'P 1'
#
loop_
_entity.id
_entity.type
_entity.pdbx_description
1 polymer ?
#
loop_
_entity_poly.entity_id
_entity_poly.type
_entity_poly.pdbx_seq_one_letter_code
_entity_poly.pdbx_strand_id
1 'polypeptide(L)'
;NLGRVAAAQGDFVRATASLEEGLRLSRDRGDRREIVAGVEELAVLACAQEQLERTARLFGAAELMRELICARRPPADQARSDQCIAAARVGLGEVPFAVAWDDGRSMTWEQAVAEALNAP
;
A
#
# COMPACT_ATOMS: atom_id res chain seq x y z
N ASN A 1 5.02 -20.52 19.88
CA ASN A 1 5.05 -19.64 18.69
C ASN A 1 3.70 -19.06 18.26
N LEU A 2 2.54 -19.60 18.68
CA LEU A 2 1.23 -19.05 18.29
C LEU A 2 0.92 -17.67 18.92
N GLY A 3 1.35 -17.40 20.15
CA GLY A 3 1.08 -16.12 20.81
C GLY A 3 1.73 -14.89 20.13
N ARG A 4 2.93 -15.04 19.55
CA ARG A 4 3.60 -13.95 18.82
C ARG A 4 2.94 -13.67 17.47
N VAL A 5 2.44 -14.70 16.80
CA VAL A 5 1.72 -14.58 15.53
C VAL A 5 0.33 -13.97 15.77
N ALA A 6 -0.40 -14.43 16.79
CA ALA A 6 -1.69 -13.85 17.16
C ALA A 6 -1.58 -12.39 17.63
N ALA A 7 -0.51 -12.04 18.36
CA ALA A 7 -0.23 -10.65 18.72
C ALA A 7 0.06 -9.79 17.48
N ALA A 8 0.95 -10.24 16.60
CA ALA A 8 1.25 -9.52 15.35
C ALA A 8 0.01 -9.36 14.47
N GLN A 9 -0.83 -10.40 14.35
CA GLN A 9 -2.10 -10.32 13.63
C GLN A 9 -3.05 -9.28 14.26
N GLY A 10 -3.17 -9.26 15.59
CA GLY A 10 -3.98 -8.25 16.29
C GLY A 10 -3.48 -6.82 16.09
N ASP A 11 -2.15 -6.65 16.04
CA ASP A 11 -1.52 -5.36 15.76
C ASP A 11 -1.74 -4.92 14.31
N PHE A 12 -1.65 -5.84 13.34
CA PHE A 12 -1.94 -5.55 11.94
C PHE A 12 -3.40 -5.17 11.71
N VAL A 13 -4.37 -5.89 12.30
CA VAL A 13 -5.79 -5.55 12.19
C VAL A 13 -6.08 -4.15 12.72
N ARG A 14 -5.50 -3.79 13.87
CA ARG A 14 -5.66 -2.46 14.46
C ARG A 14 -4.99 -1.37 13.61
N ALA A 15 -3.81 -1.64 13.08
CA ALA A 15 -3.10 -0.73 12.20
C ALA A 15 -3.88 -0.49 10.89
N THR A 16 -4.38 -1.56 10.26
CA THR A 16 -5.23 -1.47 9.06
C THR A 16 -6.46 -0.61 9.32
N ALA A 17 -7.22 -0.88 10.39
CA ALA A 17 -8.42 -0.11 10.69
C ALA A 17 -8.14 1.39 10.87
N SER A 18 -7.06 1.74 11.58
CA SER A 18 -6.66 3.13 11.82
C SER A 18 -6.24 3.83 10.51
N LEU A 19 -5.50 3.13 9.65
CA LEU A 19 -5.07 3.66 8.36
C LEU A 19 -6.23 3.80 7.38
N GLU A 20 -7.18 2.87 7.37
CA GLU A 20 -8.39 2.97 6.55
C GLU A 20 -9.26 4.16 6.97
N GLU A 21 -9.43 4.38 8.28
CA GLU A 21 -10.15 5.55 8.79
C GLU A 21 -9.44 6.84 8.38
N GLY A 22 -8.12 6.92 8.58
CA GLY A 22 -7.30 8.05 8.14
C GLY A 22 -7.44 8.32 6.64
N LEU A 23 -7.38 7.26 5.82
CA LEU A 23 -7.51 7.36 4.37
C LEU A 23 -8.91 7.86 3.96
N ARG A 24 -9.98 7.39 4.62
CA ARG A 24 -11.35 7.90 4.39
C ARG A 24 -11.46 9.39 4.72
N LEU A 25 -10.90 9.83 5.84
CA LEU A 25 -10.89 11.24 6.23
C LEU A 25 -10.07 12.10 5.27
N SER A 26 -8.91 11.63 4.83
CA SER A 26 -8.06 12.34 3.86
C SER A 26 -8.73 12.44 2.49
N ARG A 27 -9.44 11.39 2.06
CA ARG A 27 -10.30 11.42 0.87
C ARG A 27 -11.38 12.49 1.00
N ASP A 28 -12.12 12.50 2.11
CA ASP A 28 -13.24 13.44 2.32
C ASP A 28 -12.76 14.90 2.40
N ARG A 29 -11.51 15.12 2.86
CA ARG A 29 -10.85 16.43 2.88
C ARG A 29 -10.16 16.82 1.57
N GLY A 30 -10.03 15.89 0.62
CA GLY A 30 -9.30 16.08 -0.63
C GLY A 30 -7.78 16.23 -0.45
N ASP A 31 -7.22 15.74 0.66
CA ASP A 31 -5.78 15.83 0.93
C ASP A 31 -5.01 14.76 0.15
N ARG A 32 -4.59 15.14 -1.07
CA ARG A 32 -3.88 14.24 -1.99
C ARG A 32 -2.57 13.69 -1.44
N ARG A 33 -1.86 14.41 -0.55
CA ARG A 33 -0.61 13.89 0.02
C ARG A 33 -0.88 12.80 1.04
N GLU A 34 -1.85 13.04 1.92
CA GLU A 34 -2.26 12.07 2.93
C GLU A 34 -2.95 10.85 2.33
N ILE A 35 -3.68 11.02 1.22
CA ILE A 35 -4.23 9.88 0.46
C ILE A 35 -3.10 8.96 -0.02
N VAL A 36 -2.07 9.52 -0.66
CA VAL A 36 -0.94 8.73 -1.18
C VAL A 36 -0.17 8.06 -0.05
N ALA A 37 0.08 8.78 1.04
CA ALA A 37 0.73 8.20 2.21
C ALA A 37 -0.09 7.04 2.79
N GLY A 38 -1.41 7.19 2.94
CA GLY A 38 -2.30 6.13 3.42
C GLY A 38 -2.32 4.89 2.52
N VAL A 39 -2.31 5.08 1.20
CA VAL A 39 -2.22 3.97 0.23
C VAL A 39 -0.89 3.21 0.37
N GLU A 40 0.23 3.92 0.56
CA GLU A 40 1.55 3.30 0.76
C GLU A 40 1.65 2.55 2.08
N GLU A 41 1.10 3.10 3.16
CA GLU A 41 1.05 2.42 4.46
C GLU A 41 0.24 1.12 4.40
N LEU A 42 -0.90 1.13 3.71
CA LEU A 42 -1.71 -0.07 3.49
C LEU A 42 -0.99 -1.08 2.59
N ALA A 43 -0.20 -0.64 1.62
CA ALA A 43 0.66 -1.51 0.82
C ALA A 43 1.76 -2.19 1.67
N VAL A 44 2.35 -1.47 2.63
CA VAL A 44 3.31 -2.07 3.57
C VAL A 44 2.64 -3.12 4.46
N LEU A 45 1.44 -2.86 4.95
CA LEU A 45 0.69 -3.85 5.73
C LEU A 45 0.30 -5.07 4.89
N ALA A 46 -0.09 -4.88 3.63
CA ALA A 46 -0.33 -5.98 2.70
C ALA A 46 0.93 -6.84 2.51
N CYS A 47 2.11 -6.22 2.42
CA CYS A 47 3.37 -6.94 2.35
C CYS A 47 3.66 -7.75 3.62
N ALA A 48 3.40 -7.19 4.80
CA ALA A 48 3.57 -7.88 6.08
C ALA A 48 2.61 -9.07 6.25
N GLN A 49 1.49 -9.06 5.54
CA GLN A 49 0.51 -10.14 5.47
C GLN A 49 0.73 -11.09 4.27
N GLU A 50 1.87 -11.00 3.59
CA GLU A 50 2.23 -11.80 2.40
C GLU A 50 1.26 -11.66 1.22
N GLN A 51 0.47 -10.58 1.17
CA GLN A 51 -0.41 -10.25 0.05
C GLN A 51 0.39 -9.56 -1.06
N LEU A 52 1.29 -10.30 -1.70
CA LEU A 52 2.30 -9.75 -2.60
C LEU A 52 1.72 -9.06 -3.85
N GLU A 53 0.67 -9.63 -4.45
CA GLU A 53 0.01 -9.01 -5.61
C GLU A 53 -0.62 -7.66 -5.26
N ARG A 54 -1.28 -7.60 -4.10
CA ARG A 54 -1.89 -6.37 -3.60
C ARG A 54 -0.83 -5.32 -3.26
N THR A 55 0.28 -5.77 -2.68
CA THR A 55 1.46 -4.93 -2.44
C THR A 55 1.93 -4.27 -3.74
N ALA A 56 2.10 -5.06 -4.81
CA ALA A 56 2.52 -4.55 -6.12
C ALA A 56 1.50 -3.56 -6.72
N ARG A 57 0.19 -3.88 -6.69
CA ARG A 57 -0.87 -2.97 -7.18
C ARG A 57 -0.89 -1.63 -6.43
N LEU A 58 -0.89 -1.67 -5.10
CA LEU A 58 -0.98 -0.45 -4.29
C LEU A 58 0.26 0.44 -4.45
N PHE A 59 1.46 -0.15 -4.52
CA PHE A 59 2.68 0.63 -4.79
C PHE A 59 2.75 1.18 -6.21
N GLY A 60 2.28 0.44 -7.21
CA GLY A 60 2.16 0.95 -8.58
C GLY A 60 1.24 2.17 -8.65
N ALA A 61 0.07 2.10 -8.00
CA ALA A 61 -0.85 3.22 -7.91
C ALA A 61 -0.23 4.44 -7.20
N ALA A 62 0.40 4.22 -6.04
CA ALA A 62 1.03 5.28 -5.27
C ALA A 62 2.19 5.96 -6.02
N GLU A 63 2.95 5.22 -6.82
CA GLU A 63 4.04 5.77 -7.64
C GLU A 63 3.51 6.81 -8.63
N LEU A 64 2.50 6.44 -9.45
CA LEU A 64 1.89 7.38 -10.38
C LEU A 64 1.28 8.58 -9.66
N MET A 65 0.62 8.36 -8.52
CA MET A 65 0.05 9.48 -7.76
C MET A 65 1.11 10.45 -7.26
N ARG A 66 2.26 9.96 -6.77
CA ARG A 66 3.40 10.81 -6.37
C ARG A 66 3.95 11.62 -7.54
N GLU A 67 4.07 11.01 -8.72
CA GLU A 67 4.44 11.70 -9.96
C GLU A 67 3.46 12.86 -10.25
N LEU A 68 2.14 12.60 -10.17
CA LEU A 68 1.09 13.58 -10.48
C LEU A 68 1.04 14.77 -9.50
N ILE A 69 1.39 14.57 -8.22
CA ILE A 69 1.38 15.64 -7.22
C ILE A 69 2.76 16.27 -6.98
N CYS A 70 3.77 15.86 -7.77
CA CYS A 70 5.16 16.29 -7.62
C CYS A 70 5.68 16.18 -6.17
N ALA A 71 5.30 15.13 -5.45
CA ALA A 71 5.64 14.95 -4.04
C ALA A 71 6.71 13.89 -3.84
N ARG A 72 7.78 14.25 -3.12
CA ARG A 72 8.80 13.29 -2.69
C ARG A 72 8.36 12.53 -1.45
N ARG A 73 8.71 11.25 -1.42
CA ARG A 73 8.54 10.38 -0.25
C ARG A 73 9.65 10.71 0.76
N PRO A 74 9.38 10.79 2.07
CA PRO A 74 10.42 10.90 3.08
C PRO A 74 11.38 9.70 3.01
N PRO A 75 12.69 9.86 3.31
CA PRO A 75 13.67 8.79 3.14
C PRO A 75 13.36 7.51 3.93
N ALA A 76 12.80 7.64 5.14
CA ALA A 76 12.41 6.50 5.97
C ALA A 76 11.29 5.67 5.34
N ASP A 77 10.27 6.34 4.78
CA ASP A 77 9.14 5.70 4.12
C ASP A 77 9.54 5.07 2.79
N GLN A 78 10.50 5.70 2.09
CA GLN A 78 11.08 5.16 0.86
C GLN A 78 11.78 3.83 1.11
N ALA A 79 12.66 3.74 2.11
CA ALA A 79 13.39 2.51 2.40
C ALA A 79 12.46 1.32 2.70
N ARG A 80 11.37 1.55 3.45
CA ARG A 80 10.37 0.53 3.74
C ARG A 80 9.58 0.14 2.50
N SER A 81 9.17 1.11 1.68
CA SER A 81 8.48 0.85 0.41
C SER A 81 9.33 0.00 -0.53
N ASP A 82 10.61 0.36 -0.69
CA ASP A 82 11.54 -0.33 -1.59
C ASP A 82 11.75 -1.80 -1.15
N GLN A 83 11.82 -2.05 0.15
CA GLN A 83 11.89 -3.42 0.69
C GLN A 83 10.63 -4.23 0.36
N CYS A 84 9.44 -3.65 0.55
CA CYS A 84 8.18 -4.33 0.23
C CYS A 84 8.03 -4.59 -1.28
N ILE A 85 8.40 -3.63 -2.12
CA ILE A 85 8.37 -3.78 -3.58
C ILE A 85 9.33 -4.88 -4.03
N ALA A 86 10.55 -4.91 -3.48
CA ALA A 86 11.52 -5.96 -3.77
C ALA A 86 11.02 -7.34 -3.32
N ALA A 87 10.42 -7.44 -2.12
CA ALA A 87 9.83 -8.68 -1.64
C ALA A 87 8.69 -9.18 -2.54
N ALA A 88 7.79 -8.28 -2.95
CA ALA A 88 6.71 -8.61 -3.89
C ALA A 88 7.25 -9.07 -5.25
N ARG A 89 8.26 -8.39 -5.79
CA ARG A 89 8.89 -8.77 -7.07
C ARG A 89 9.55 -10.14 -7.00
N VAL A 90 10.31 -10.42 -5.93
CA VAL A 90 10.95 -11.73 -5.74
C VAL A 90 9.93 -12.83 -5.53
N GLY A 91 8.91 -12.60 -4.70
CA GLY A 91 7.93 -13.63 -4.36
C GLY A 91 6.92 -13.95 -5.48
N LEU A 92 6.55 -12.97 -6.30
CA LEU A 92 5.67 -13.18 -7.46
C LEU A 92 6.42 -13.62 -8.72
N GLY A 93 7.70 -13.26 -8.83
CA GLY A 93 8.44 -13.29 -10.08
C GLY A 93 8.13 -12.07 -10.96
N GLU A 94 9.00 -11.83 -11.96
CA GLU A 94 8.99 -10.60 -12.75
C GLU A 94 7.67 -10.37 -13.53
N VAL A 95 7.13 -11.40 -14.18
CA VAL A 95 5.92 -11.23 -15.03
C VAL A 95 4.67 -10.93 -14.20
N PRO A 96 4.31 -11.71 -13.17
CA PRO A 96 3.13 -11.41 -12.36
C PRO A 96 3.29 -10.10 -11.57
N PHE A 97 4.51 -9.77 -11.13
CA PHE A 97 4.80 -8.47 -10.54
C PHE A 97 4.53 -7.32 -11.51
N ALA A 98 5.03 -7.40 -12.74
CA ALA A 98 4.86 -6.35 -13.74
C ALA A 98 3.39 -6.12 -14.07
N VAL A 99 2.59 -7.19 -14.22
CA VAL A 99 1.14 -7.09 -14.45
C VAL A 99 0.45 -6.39 -13.29
N ALA A 100 0.69 -6.85 -12.06
CA ALA A 100 0.10 -6.23 -10.87
C ALA A 100 0.53 -4.76 -10.71
N TRP A 101 1.79 -4.44 -11.01
CA TRP A 101 2.31 -3.09 -10.96
C TRP A 101 1.61 -2.17 -11.97
N ASP A 102 1.48 -2.61 -13.23
CA ASP A 102 0.84 -1.85 -14.30
C ASP A 102 -0.67 -1.69 -14.08
N ASP A 103 -1.34 -2.72 -13.53
CA ASP A 103 -2.73 -2.62 -13.08
C ASP A 103 -2.88 -1.52 -12.03
N GLY A 104 -1.97 -1.49 -11.05
CA GLY A 104 -1.89 -0.44 -10.04
C GLY A 104 -1.67 0.95 -10.63
N ARG A 105 -0.68 1.11 -11.51
CA ARG A 105 -0.39 2.38 -12.20
C ARG A 105 -1.56 2.86 -13.07
N SER A 106 -2.44 1.96 -13.50
CA SER A 106 -3.61 2.32 -14.31
C SER A 106 -4.81 2.78 -13.47
N MET A 107 -4.73 2.70 -12.13
CA MET A 107 -5.82 3.10 -11.25
C MET A 107 -6.02 4.62 -11.18
N THR A 108 -7.27 5.06 -11.14
CA THR A 108 -7.60 6.42 -10.70
C THR A 108 -7.36 6.58 -9.20
N TRP A 109 -7.42 7.83 -8.73
CA TRP A 109 -7.36 8.15 -7.30
C TRP A 109 -8.43 7.39 -6.50
N GLU A 110 -9.66 7.37 -7.00
CA GLU A 110 -10.78 6.68 -6.37
C GLU A 110 -10.60 5.16 -6.38
N GLN A 111 -10.07 4.60 -7.47
CA GLN A 111 -9.83 3.17 -7.59
C GLN A 111 -8.72 2.69 -6.64
N ALA A 112 -7.62 3.42 -6.51
CA ALA A 112 -6.56 3.03 -5.58
C ALA A 112 -7.01 3.18 -4.12
N VAL A 113 -7.80 4.21 -3.80
CA VAL A 113 -8.40 4.34 -2.47
C VAL A 113 -9.35 3.18 -2.19
N ALA A 114 -10.18 2.78 -3.17
CA ALA A 114 -11.07 1.64 -3.02
C ALA A 114 -10.29 0.32 -2.83
N GLU A 115 -9.25 0.06 -3.63
CA GLU A 115 -8.38 -1.12 -3.49
C GLU A 115 -7.67 -1.14 -2.12
N ALA A 116 -7.21 0.02 -1.64
CA ALA A 116 -6.57 0.16 -0.34
C ALA A 116 -7.54 -0.12 0.82
N LEU A 117 -8.81 0.34 0.71
CA LEU A 117 -9.85 0.14 1.71
C LEU A 117 -10.53 -1.23 1.66
N ASN A 118 -10.38 -1.97 0.56
CA ASN A 118 -10.91 -3.32 0.43
C ASN A 118 -9.87 -4.35 0.90
N ALA A 119 -9.72 -4.47 2.22
CA ALA A 119 -9.05 -5.64 2.80
C ALA A 119 -10.02 -6.84 2.82
N PRO A 120 -9.59 -8.06 2.43
CA PRO A 120 -10.37 -9.27 2.67
C PRO A 120 -10.48 -9.61 4.16
#